data_AF-A0A9Q3W0J7-F1
#
_entry.id   AF-A0A9Q3W0J7-F1
#
_cell.length_a   1.000
_cell.length_b   1.000
_cell.length_c   1.000
_cell.angle_alpha   90.00
_cell.angle_beta   90.00
_cell.angle_gamma   90.00
#
_symmetry.space_group_name_H-M   'P 1'
#
loop_
_entity.id
_entity.type
_entity.pdbx_description
1 polymer ?
#
loop_
_entity_poly.entity_id
_entity_poly.type
_entity_poly.pdbx_seq_one_letter_code
_entity_poly.pdbx_strand_id
1 'polypeptide(L)'
;MTSATSTRRGRRAQQQQGGPGDGRRASASPAAASPRTLPRPGGLGPVRLQQLILVELAAAVMLAAWAADTSWLLAPAGAVAVLLLLLAVLRRGRRPLPEWYETTRAMRQRRRDAKLPVPPGTDAMLVPVVECDPALRTYGFVSRDNRSIGMIGDGTFLTAVLFVQPADEPLRPAAAHRQLPLRLVQDALEVDGIRLASAQVVQHTQPAPAPHLPAQSLAARSYGPLQAQSGSPALRLTWVALKLDPELCPEAVQARGDGVPGAQKALLRVADQLSSRLAGAGFKATILDENELMQALATSSCLNPRANAQHGQEGRAPQRRTVEAVKSWRVDDRYHTTYWVSRWPQLGNGGVALPELVTRLTSLPVLATTFSMTLSKAGNRGVSLTGHIRVTARGDSELGQVGRELERAASAAKAGLVRLDREQVPGALATLPLGGTY
;
A
#
# COMPACT_ATOMS: atom_id res chain seq x y z
N MET A 1 63.07 6.57 -65.52
CA MET A 1 62.86 5.43 -66.44
C MET A 1 62.67 4.17 -65.59
N THR A 2 61.59 3.41 -65.88
CA THR A 2 61.31 2.00 -65.51
C THR A 2 61.25 1.64 -64.01
N SER A 3 60.06 1.49 -63.40
CA SER A 3 59.05 0.40 -63.46
C SER A 3 59.42 -0.84 -62.63
N ALA A 4 58.75 -1.01 -61.47
CA ALA A 4 57.82 -2.11 -61.09
C ALA A 4 58.54 -3.40 -60.61
N THR A 5 58.16 -4.14 -59.56
CA THR A 5 56.83 -4.67 -59.19
C THR A 5 56.85 -5.34 -57.80
N SER A 6 55.88 -5.00 -56.95
CA SER A 6 55.00 -5.81 -56.07
C SER A 6 55.44 -7.03 -55.22
N THR A 7 54.74 -7.13 -54.07
CA THR A 7 54.37 -8.30 -53.21
C THR A 7 55.40 -8.85 -52.21
N ARG A 8 55.08 -9.29 -50.98
CA ARG A 8 53.89 -9.25 -50.09
C ARG A 8 54.29 -9.93 -48.75
N ARG A 9 53.86 -9.33 -47.63
CA ARG A 9 53.60 -9.92 -46.28
C ARG A 9 54.73 -10.61 -45.48
N GLY A 10 54.83 -10.17 -44.22
CA GLY A 10 55.30 -11.01 -43.11
C GLY A 10 55.80 -10.26 -41.88
N ARG A 11 55.06 -9.27 -41.36
CA ARG A 11 55.47 -8.47 -40.19
C ARG A 11 55.32 -9.31 -38.92
N ARG A 12 56.44 -9.80 -38.39
CA ARG A 12 56.57 -10.40 -37.05
C ARG A 12 57.25 -9.35 -36.17
N ALA A 13 56.49 -8.70 -35.30
CA ALA A 13 57.02 -7.83 -34.26
C ALA A 13 56.05 -7.80 -33.07
N GLN A 14 56.53 -8.39 -31.97
CA GLN A 14 56.25 -8.10 -30.56
C GLN A 14 55.09 -7.14 -30.25
N GLN A 15 54.06 -7.69 -29.62
CA GLN A 15 53.00 -6.94 -28.95
C GLN A 15 53.13 -7.18 -27.44
N GLN A 16 53.67 -6.19 -26.74
CA GLN A 16 53.37 -5.91 -25.34
C GLN A 16 52.01 -5.17 -25.29
N GLN A 17 51.23 -5.46 -24.24
CA GLN A 17 50.06 -4.75 -23.68
C GLN A 17 48.76 -5.58 -23.65
N GLY A 18 48.15 -5.65 -22.47
CA GLY A 18 46.77 -6.13 -22.26
C GLY A 18 46.52 -6.60 -20.83
N GLY A 19 46.07 -5.69 -19.96
CA GLY A 19 45.76 -5.94 -18.55
C GLY A 19 44.57 -6.90 -18.32
N PRO A 20 44.31 -7.26 -17.04
CA PRO A 20 43.30 -8.25 -16.68
C PRO A 20 41.90 -7.75 -17.09
N GLY A 21 41.21 -8.60 -17.85
CA GLY A 21 39.90 -8.33 -18.41
C GLY A 21 38.89 -7.97 -17.34
N ASP A 22 38.40 -6.74 -17.46
CA ASP A 22 37.23 -6.24 -16.77
C ASP A 22 36.03 -7.04 -17.28
N GLY A 23 35.68 -8.09 -16.52
CA GLY A 23 34.52 -8.94 -16.75
C GLY A 23 33.26 -8.10 -16.58
N ARG A 24 32.88 -7.42 -17.66
CA ARG A 24 31.62 -6.72 -17.83
C ARG A 24 30.49 -7.71 -17.54
N ARG A 25 30.05 -7.77 -16.27
CA ARG A 25 28.88 -8.51 -15.84
C ARG A 25 27.73 -8.02 -16.72
N ALA A 26 27.36 -8.82 -17.71
CA ALA A 26 26.16 -8.62 -18.48
C ALA A 26 25.03 -8.44 -17.46
N SER A 27 24.46 -7.24 -17.43
CA SER A 27 23.30 -6.92 -16.61
C SER A 27 22.20 -7.91 -16.98
N ALA A 28 21.97 -8.90 -16.12
CA ALA A 28 20.91 -9.87 -16.30
C ALA A 28 19.61 -9.11 -16.54
N SER A 29 18.99 -9.33 -17.71
CA SER A 29 17.68 -8.78 -18.02
C SER A 29 16.71 -9.14 -16.90
N PRO A 30 15.83 -8.21 -16.45
CA PRO A 30 14.95 -8.49 -15.32
C PRO A 30 14.04 -9.68 -15.66
N ALA A 31 14.25 -10.79 -14.95
CA ALA A 31 13.43 -11.98 -15.08
C ALA A 31 11.99 -11.70 -14.66
N ALA A 32 11.03 -12.34 -15.32
CA ALA A 32 9.61 -12.28 -14.95
C ALA A 32 9.44 -12.70 -13.49
N ALA A 33 8.85 -11.83 -12.68
CA ALA A 33 8.48 -12.16 -11.31
C ALA A 33 7.03 -12.63 -11.31
N SER A 34 6.79 -13.85 -10.83
CA SER A 34 5.45 -14.30 -10.46
C SER A 34 5.34 -14.22 -8.94
N PRO A 35 4.80 -13.12 -8.37
CA PRO A 35 4.63 -13.01 -6.93
C PRO A 35 3.80 -14.19 -6.44
N ARG A 36 4.36 -15.00 -5.54
CA ARG A 36 3.57 -16.01 -4.85
C ARG A 36 2.66 -15.29 -3.88
N THR A 37 1.36 -15.56 -3.97
CA THR A 37 0.39 -15.02 -3.04
C THR A 37 0.66 -15.61 -1.66
N LEU A 38 1.15 -14.78 -0.74
CA LEU A 38 1.17 -15.15 0.67
C LEU A 38 -0.26 -15.06 1.22
N PRO A 39 -0.62 -15.93 2.17
CA PRO A 39 -1.81 -15.74 3.01
C PRO A 39 -1.82 -14.30 3.51
N ARG A 40 -2.96 -13.60 3.42
CA ARG A 40 -3.10 -12.24 3.92
C ARG A 40 -2.53 -12.15 5.35
N PRO A 41 -1.71 -11.15 5.68
CA PRO A 41 -1.38 -10.86 7.07
C PRO A 41 -2.69 -10.67 7.84
N GLY A 42 -3.01 -11.59 8.74
CA GLY A 42 -4.29 -11.62 9.48
C GLY A 42 -5.52 -12.17 8.75
N GLY A 43 -5.43 -12.69 7.52
CA GLY A 43 -6.62 -13.09 6.75
C GLY A 43 -6.62 -14.46 6.08
N LEU A 44 -5.56 -15.26 6.18
CA LEU A 44 -5.57 -16.66 5.70
C LEU A 44 -4.73 -17.62 6.58
N GLY A 45 -4.52 -17.27 7.85
CA GLY A 45 -3.94 -18.15 8.87
C GLY A 45 -4.55 -17.78 10.21
N PRO A 46 -5.80 -18.22 10.45
CA PRO A 46 -6.05 -19.44 11.24
C PRO A 46 -7.23 -20.29 10.71
N VAL A 47 -7.83 -20.01 9.56
CA VAL A 47 -9.08 -20.68 9.12
C VAL A 47 -8.91 -22.17 8.84
N ARG A 48 -7.81 -22.58 8.19
CA ARG A 48 -7.49 -24.02 8.06
C ARG A 48 -7.27 -24.65 9.43
N LEU A 49 -6.64 -23.92 10.34
CA LEU A 49 -6.38 -24.40 11.70
C LEU A 49 -7.67 -24.51 12.51
N GLN A 50 -8.57 -23.53 12.49
CA GLN A 50 -9.87 -23.56 13.16
C GLN A 50 -10.79 -24.63 12.56
N GLN A 51 -10.80 -24.79 11.24
CA GLN A 51 -11.53 -25.88 10.59
C GLN A 51 -10.95 -27.25 10.96
N LEU A 52 -9.62 -27.38 10.97
CA LEU A 52 -8.93 -28.59 11.46
C LEU A 52 -9.28 -28.87 12.92
N ILE A 53 -9.22 -27.86 13.78
CA ILE A 53 -9.60 -27.96 15.20
C ILE A 53 -11.06 -28.40 15.35
N LEU A 54 -12.00 -27.82 14.59
CA LEU A 54 -13.41 -28.23 14.64
C LEU A 54 -13.60 -29.69 14.19
N VAL A 55 -12.86 -30.13 13.17
CA VAL A 55 -12.87 -31.51 12.69
C VAL A 55 -12.22 -32.45 13.72
N GLU A 56 -11.09 -32.06 14.31
CA GLU A 56 -10.39 -32.80 15.37
C GLU A 56 -11.27 -32.90 16.63
N LEU A 57 -11.96 -31.84 17.01
CA LEU A 57 -12.88 -31.83 18.15
C LEU A 57 -14.09 -32.74 17.88
N ALA A 58 -14.64 -32.74 16.66
CA ALA A 58 -15.71 -33.65 16.26
C ALA A 58 -15.25 -35.12 16.35
N ALA A 59 -14.03 -35.42 15.91
CA ALA A 59 -13.43 -36.74 16.03
C ALA A 59 -13.18 -37.13 17.50
N ALA A 60 -12.66 -36.21 18.32
CA ALA A 60 -12.41 -36.41 19.74
C ALA A 60 -13.69 -36.69 20.53
N VAL A 61 -14.78 -35.95 20.25
CA VAL A 61 -16.10 -36.18 20.86
C VAL A 61 -16.64 -37.57 20.51
N MET A 62 -16.48 -38.01 19.25
CA MET A 62 -16.88 -39.36 18.84
C MET A 62 -16.02 -40.46 19.49
N LEU A 63 -14.70 -40.25 19.56
CA LEU A 63 -13.77 -41.18 20.20
C LEU A 63 -14.02 -41.31 21.71
N ALA A 64 -14.29 -40.20 22.40
CA ALA A 64 -14.60 -40.20 23.83
C ALA A 64 -15.92 -40.93 24.13
N ALA A 65 -16.95 -40.71 23.30
CA ALA A 65 -18.23 -41.40 23.45
C ALA A 65 -18.11 -42.91 23.17
N TRP A 66 -17.27 -43.29 22.21
CA TRP A 66 -16.96 -44.69 21.92
C TRP A 66 -16.17 -45.36 23.06
N ALA A 67 -15.14 -44.69 23.59
CA ALA A 67 -14.31 -45.21 24.67
C ALA A 67 -15.04 -45.36 26.02
N ALA A 68 -16.16 -44.68 26.21
CA ALA A 68 -16.97 -44.77 27.42
C ALA A 68 -17.90 -46.01 27.47
N ASP A 69 -17.92 -46.86 26.43
CA ASP A 69 -18.75 -48.08 26.29
C ASP A 69 -20.25 -47.89 26.62
N THR A 70 -20.71 -46.64 26.57
CA THR A 70 -22.04 -46.24 27.00
C THR A 70 -22.85 -45.87 25.77
N SER A 71 -23.54 -46.85 25.21
CA SER A 71 -24.20 -46.76 23.89
C SER A 71 -25.21 -45.62 23.74
N TRP A 72 -25.86 -45.16 24.83
CA TRP A 72 -26.80 -44.05 24.77
C TRP A 72 -26.12 -42.68 24.55
N LEU A 73 -24.82 -42.54 24.84
CA LEU A 73 -24.06 -41.30 24.65
C LEU A 73 -23.63 -41.06 23.20
N LEU A 74 -23.70 -42.08 22.33
CA LEU A 74 -23.31 -41.97 20.93
C LEU A 74 -24.25 -41.06 20.12
N ALA A 75 -25.55 -41.08 20.42
CA ALA A 75 -26.53 -40.24 19.74
C ALA A 75 -26.30 -38.73 19.99
N PRO A 76 -26.18 -38.24 21.24
CA PRO A 76 -25.88 -36.83 21.49
C PRO A 76 -24.46 -36.45 21.02
N ALA A 77 -23.46 -37.32 21.16
CA ALA A 77 -22.11 -37.08 20.65
C ALA A 77 -22.10 -36.92 19.12
N GLY A 78 -22.83 -37.77 18.40
CA GLY A 78 -23.01 -37.68 16.96
C GLY A 78 -23.68 -36.37 16.53
N ALA A 79 -24.72 -35.93 17.25
CA ALA A 79 -25.38 -34.65 16.98
C ALA A 79 -24.41 -33.46 17.14
N VAL A 80 -23.59 -33.47 18.19
CA VAL A 80 -22.55 -32.44 18.41
C VAL A 80 -21.48 -32.49 17.32
N ALA A 81 -20.99 -33.67 16.95
CA ALA A 81 -20.00 -33.83 15.89
C ALA A 81 -20.54 -33.33 14.53
N VAL A 82 -21.79 -33.66 14.19
CA VAL A 82 -22.46 -33.14 12.99
C VAL A 82 -22.60 -31.63 13.03
N LEU A 83 -22.96 -31.05 14.17
CA LEU A 83 -23.04 -29.59 14.34
C LEU A 83 -21.67 -28.91 14.14
N LEU A 84 -20.60 -29.48 14.69
CA LEU A 84 -19.24 -28.96 14.54
C LEU A 84 -18.76 -29.03 13.08
N LEU A 85 -19.04 -30.13 12.39
CA LEU A 85 -18.75 -30.29 10.97
C LEU A 85 -19.58 -29.32 10.12
N LEU A 86 -20.86 -29.13 10.44
CA LEU A 86 -21.70 -28.13 9.80
C LEU A 86 -21.12 -26.74 10.01
N LEU A 87 -20.69 -26.37 11.21
CA LEU A 87 -20.03 -25.07 11.46
C LEU A 87 -18.71 -24.90 10.69
N ALA A 88 -17.95 -25.98 10.50
CA ALA A 88 -16.71 -25.96 9.73
C ALA A 88 -16.96 -25.76 8.21
N VAL A 89 -18.05 -26.32 7.68
CA VAL A 89 -18.36 -26.33 6.25
C VAL A 89 -19.33 -25.21 5.83
N LEU A 90 -20.23 -24.78 6.71
CA LEU A 90 -21.23 -23.75 6.42
C LEU A 90 -20.54 -22.42 6.09
N ARG A 91 -20.92 -21.88 4.94
CA ARG A 91 -20.43 -20.59 4.42
C ARG A 91 -21.58 -19.60 4.41
N ARG A 92 -21.35 -18.41 4.94
CA ARG A 92 -22.31 -17.29 4.83
C ARG A 92 -21.83 -16.36 3.73
N GLY A 93 -22.43 -16.49 2.54
CA GLY A 93 -21.97 -15.80 1.34
C GLY A 93 -20.65 -16.40 0.82
N ARG A 94 -19.66 -15.57 0.52
CA ARG A 94 -18.34 -16.00 -0.01
C ARG A 94 -17.30 -16.33 1.07
N ARG A 95 -17.64 -16.27 2.36
CA ARG A 95 -16.70 -16.50 3.47
C ARG A 95 -17.19 -17.59 4.44
N PRO A 96 -16.29 -18.40 5.02
CA PRO A 96 -16.60 -19.31 6.12
C PRO A 96 -17.12 -18.54 7.35
N LEU A 97 -17.99 -19.18 8.14
CA LEU A 97 -18.64 -18.55 9.30
C LEU A 97 -17.67 -17.96 10.36
N PRO A 98 -16.56 -18.62 10.72
CA PRO A 98 -15.61 -18.07 11.71
C PRO A 98 -15.03 -16.72 11.27
N GLU A 99 -14.59 -16.63 10.01
CA GLU A 99 -14.04 -15.40 9.42
C GLU A 99 -15.10 -14.28 9.37
N TRP A 100 -16.35 -14.63 9.08
CA TRP A 100 -17.46 -13.67 9.13
C TRP A 100 -17.70 -13.16 10.55
N TYR A 101 -17.59 -14.02 11.57
CA TYR A 101 -17.76 -13.64 12.96
C TYR A 101 -16.62 -12.74 13.44
N GLU A 102 -15.37 -13.10 13.17
CA GLU A 102 -14.18 -12.32 13.55
C GLU A 102 -14.23 -10.91 12.96
N THR A 103 -14.45 -10.80 11.65
CA THR A 103 -14.55 -9.49 10.96
C THR A 103 -15.74 -8.66 11.48
N THR A 104 -16.87 -9.30 11.80
CA THR A 104 -18.02 -8.61 12.38
C THR A 104 -17.76 -8.15 13.81
N ARG A 105 -17.10 -8.96 14.64
CA ARG A 105 -16.73 -8.59 16.01
C ARG A 105 -15.72 -7.45 16.00
N ALA A 106 -14.68 -7.52 15.17
CA ALA A 106 -13.68 -6.46 15.02
C ALA A 106 -14.32 -5.13 14.57
N MET A 107 -15.24 -5.17 13.62
CA MET A 107 -16.00 -3.99 13.20
C MET A 107 -16.87 -3.42 14.32
N ARG A 108 -17.54 -4.27 15.11
CA ARG A 108 -18.33 -3.83 16.27
C ARG A 108 -17.45 -3.19 17.33
N GLN A 109 -16.26 -3.73 17.57
CA GLN A 109 -15.28 -3.17 18.49
C GLN A 109 -14.82 -1.79 18.01
N ARG A 110 -14.36 -1.65 16.76
CA ARG A 110 -13.99 -0.32 16.21
C ARG A 110 -15.13 0.69 16.26
N ARG A 111 -16.38 0.26 16.05
CA ARG A 111 -17.56 1.14 16.21
C ARG A 111 -17.78 1.62 17.66
N ARG A 112 -17.38 0.81 18.65
CA ARG A 112 -17.41 1.20 20.06
C ARG A 112 -16.25 2.13 20.38
N ASP A 113 -15.04 1.76 19.98
CA ASP A 113 -13.81 2.52 20.25
C ASP A 113 -13.89 3.91 19.60
N ALA A 114 -14.50 4.00 18.43
CA ALA A 114 -14.68 5.26 17.76
C ALA A 114 -15.82 6.14 18.32
N LYS A 115 -16.33 5.82 19.53
CA LYS A 115 -17.08 6.76 20.38
C LYS A 115 -16.15 7.55 21.31
N LEU A 116 -14.88 7.18 21.42
CA LEU A 116 -13.90 7.92 22.20
C LEU A 116 -13.67 9.29 21.56
N PRO A 117 -13.55 10.36 22.38
CA PRO A 117 -13.26 11.68 21.86
C PRO A 117 -11.84 11.74 21.28
N VAL A 118 -11.67 12.54 20.25
CA VAL A 118 -10.33 12.86 19.71
C VAL A 118 -9.59 13.72 20.74
N PRO A 119 -8.28 13.49 20.96
CA PRO A 119 -7.48 14.31 21.87
C PRO A 119 -7.60 15.81 21.55
N PRO A 120 -7.75 16.68 22.57
CA PRO A 120 -7.83 18.12 22.35
C PRO A 120 -6.53 18.65 21.71
N GLY A 121 -6.65 19.65 20.85
CA GLY A 121 -5.51 20.24 20.12
C GLY A 121 -5.08 19.46 18.87
N THR A 122 -5.80 18.41 18.46
CA THR A 122 -5.56 17.72 17.19
C THR A 122 -5.94 18.63 16.02
N ASP A 123 -5.02 18.81 15.06
CA ASP A 123 -5.27 19.59 13.85
C ASP A 123 -6.46 19.03 13.05
N ALA A 124 -7.30 19.91 12.50
CA ALA A 124 -8.49 19.54 11.74
C ALA A 124 -8.18 18.59 10.56
N MET A 125 -7.01 18.72 9.92
CA MET A 125 -6.54 17.84 8.84
C MET A 125 -6.21 16.43 9.33
N LEU A 126 -5.78 16.28 10.59
CA LEU A 126 -5.37 15.02 11.19
C LEU A 126 -6.52 14.27 11.87
N VAL A 127 -7.58 14.99 12.29
CA VAL A 127 -8.77 14.42 12.97
C VAL A 127 -9.28 13.12 12.31
N PRO A 128 -9.53 13.04 10.98
CA PRO A 128 -10.08 11.83 10.37
C PRO A 128 -9.16 10.61 10.45
N VAL A 129 -7.84 10.82 10.52
CA VAL A 129 -6.85 9.75 10.70
C VAL A 129 -6.89 9.27 12.16
N VAL A 130 -6.91 10.19 13.12
CA VAL A 130 -6.95 9.88 14.56
C VAL A 130 -8.28 9.25 14.99
N GLU A 131 -9.41 9.62 14.35
CA GLU A 131 -10.69 8.94 14.56
C GLU A 131 -10.68 7.47 14.11
N CYS A 132 -9.81 7.13 13.16
CA CYS A 132 -9.66 5.77 12.65
C CYS A 132 -8.66 4.96 13.48
N ASP A 133 -7.60 5.61 13.98
CA ASP A 133 -6.62 5.06 14.89
C ASP A 133 -6.18 6.13 15.92
N PRO A 134 -6.72 6.08 17.15
CA PRO A 134 -6.44 7.07 18.19
C PRO A 134 -4.99 7.08 18.70
N ALA A 135 -4.20 6.04 18.40
CA ALA A 135 -2.82 5.98 18.84
C ALA A 135 -1.90 6.84 17.97
N LEU A 136 -2.28 7.13 16.73
CA LEU A 136 -1.48 7.89 15.77
C LEU A 136 -1.29 9.35 16.18
N ARG A 137 -0.04 9.81 16.11
CA ARG A 137 0.39 11.18 16.41
C ARG A 137 1.46 11.62 15.42
N THR A 138 1.50 12.91 15.14
CA THR A 138 2.60 13.52 14.37
C THR A 138 3.73 13.94 15.30
N TYR A 139 4.94 13.97 14.75
CA TYR A 139 6.16 14.38 15.43
C TYR A 139 6.97 15.28 14.48
N GLY A 140 7.29 16.49 14.93
CA GLY A 140 8.29 17.33 14.29
C GLY A 140 9.70 16.95 14.75
N PHE A 141 10.63 16.81 13.81
CA PHE A 141 12.05 16.61 14.08
C PHE A 141 12.86 17.65 13.30
N VAL A 142 13.74 18.38 13.99
CA VAL A 142 14.67 19.33 13.36
C VAL A 142 16.04 18.67 13.25
N SER A 143 16.51 18.50 12.02
CA SER A 143 17.85 17.98 11.74
C SER A 143 18.92 19.01 12.12
N ARG A 144 20.19 18.57 12.20
CA ARG A 144 21.35 19.43 12.44
C ARG A 144 21.48 20.56 11.42
N ASP A 145 21.03 20.33 10.19
CA ASP A 145 21.04 21.32 9.10
C ASP A 145 19.81 22.26 9.14
N ASN A 146 19.12 22.35 10.28
CA ASN A 146 17.92 23.16 10.48
C ASN A 146 16.74 22.83 9.53
N ARG A 147 16.72 21.61 9.00
CA ARG A 147 15.62 21.06 8.20
C ARG A 147 14.55 20.49 9.13
N SER A 148 13.30 20.91 8.96
CA SER A 148 12.14 20.31 9.64
C SER A 148 11.67 19.07 8.91
N ILE A 149 11.42 17.99 9.64
CA ILE A 149 10.93 16.70 9.12
C ILE A 149 9.72 16.28 9.93
N GLY A 150 8.63 15.95 9.23
CA GLY A 150 7.42 15.39 9.81
C GLY A 150 7.49 13.87 9.86
N MET A 151 7.13 13.30 11.00
CA MET A 151 6.98 11.87 11.18
C MET A 151 5.60 11.57 11.79
N ILE A 152 5.09 10.36 11.59
CA ILE A 152 3.84 9.87 12.18
C ILE A 152 4.06 8.49 12.79
N GLY A 153 3.49 8.24 13.96
CA GLY A 153 3.64 6.97 14.68
C GLY A 153 2.64 6.81 15.80
N ASP A 154 2.61 5.62 16.40
CA ASP A 154 1.76 5.28 17.55
C ASP A 154 2.54 5.17 18.87
N GLY A 155 3.84 5.47 18.84
CA GLY A 155 4.78 5.29 19.95
C GLY A 155 5.58 3.99 19.88
N THR A 156 5.15 3.00 19.09
CA THR A 156 5.90 1.75 18.83
C THR A 156 6.70 1.84 17.53
N PHE A 157 6.20 2.58 16.55
CA PHE A 157 6.88 2.82 15.28
C PHE A 157 6.91 4.30 14.91
N LEU A 158 7.77 4.64 13.94
CA LEU A 158 7.80 5.95 13.29
C LEU A 158 7.78 5.78 11.77
N THR A 159 7.04 6.63 11.09
CA THR A 159 6.98 6.70 9.63
C THR A 159 7.36 8.09 9.14
N ALA A 160 8.26 8.15 8.16
CA ALA A 160 8.58 9.36 7.42
C ALA A 160 8.07 9.23 5.98
N VAL A 161 7.61 10.33 5.40
CA VAL A 161 7.00 10.34 4.07
C VAL A 161 7.80 11.21 3.12
N LEU A 162 8.06 10.69 1.93
CA LEU A 162 8.65 11.42 0.82
C LEU A 162 7.59 11.67 -0.25
N PHE A 163 7.47 12.91 -0.72
CA PHE A 163 6.73 13.22 -1.93
C PHE A 163 7.66 13.11 -3.14
N VAL A 164 7.28 12.26 -4.10
CA VAL A 164 8.13 11.89 -5.24
C VAL A 164 7.47 12.33 -6.54
N GLN A 165 8.21 13.11 -7.31
CA GLN A 165 7.81 13.60 -8.62
C GLN A 165 8.88 13.25 -9.65
N PRO A 166 8.50 12.94 -10.91
CA PRO A 166 9.47 12.93 -11.99
C PRO A 166 10.11 14.32 -12.10
N ALA A 167 11.41 14.40 -12.38
CA ALA A 167 12.04 15.69 -12.65
C ALA A 167 11.45 16.32 -13.93
N ASP A 168 11.15 17.62 -13.89
CA ASP A 168 10.65 18.37 -15.04
C ASP A 168 11.75 18.47 -16.12
N GLU A 169 11.59 17.71 -17.21
CA GLU A 169 12.38 17.88 -18.43
C GLU A 169 11.48 18.49 -19.52
N PRO A 170 11.79 19.68 -20.05
CA PRO A 170 11.00 20.28 -21.13
C PRO A 170 11.10 19.42 -22.40
N LEU A 171 9.98 19.24 -23.11
CA LEU A 171 9.86 18.70 -24.49
C LEU A 171 9.87 17.17 -24.72
N ARG A 172 9.26 16.35 -23.86
CA ARG A 172 8.96 14.94 -24.23
C ARG A 172 7.49 14.70 -24.60
N PRO A 173 7.20 13.86 -25.62
CA PRO A 173 5.85 13.39 -25.90
C PRO A 173 5.28 12.68 -24.66
N ALA A 174 4.03 12.97 -24.36
CA ALA A 174 3.32 12.74 -23.09
C ALA A 174 3.15 11.28 -22.61
N ALA A 175 3.90 10.30 -23.15
CA ALA A 175 3.59 8.88 -22.99
C ALA A 175 4.61 8.06 -22.18
N ALA A 176 5.69 8.65 -21.65
CA ALA A 176 6.64 7.93 -20.79
C ALA A 176 6.95 8.72 -19.51
N HIS A 177 5.95 8.85 -18.64
CA HIS A 177 6.18 9.26 -17.25
C HIS A 177 7.26 8.33 -16.66
N ARG A 178 8.39 8.91 -16.25
CA ARG A 178 9.50 8.15 -15.65
C ARG A 178 8.93 7.33 -14.49
N GLN A 179 9.04 6.01 -14.59
CA GLN A 179 8.38 5.08 -13.68
C GLN A 179 9.20 4.98 -12.38
N LEU A 180 8.54 5.06 -11.22
CA LEU A 180 9.23 4.95 -9.94
C LEU A 180 9.99 3.62 -9.86
N PRO A 181 11.34 3.64 -9.73
CA PRO A 181 12.14 2.43 -9.70
C PRO A 181 11.93 1.71 -8.37
N LEU A 182 11.02 0.72 -8.34
CA LEU A 182 10.67 -0.01 -7.13
C LEU A 182 11.84 -0.73 -6.46
N ARG A 183 12.90 -1.06 -7.22
CA ARG A 183 14.12 -1.61 -6.64
C ARG A 183 14.77 -0.64 -5.66
N LEU A 184 14.74 0.67 -5.91
CA LEU A 184 15.28 1.66 -4.96
C LEU A 184 14.46 1.69 -3.67
N VAL A 185 13.14 1.55 -3.77
CA VAL A 185 12.25 1.46 -2.59
C VAL A 185 12.48 0.15 -1.82
N GLN A 186 12.72 -0.95 -2.55
CA GLN A 186 13.08 -2.23 -1.96
C GLN A 186 14.42 -2.16 -1.22
N ASP A 187 15.44 -1.55 -1.84
CA ASP A 187 16.78 -1.40 -1.25
C ASP A 187 16.75 -0.53 0.01
N ALA A 188 15.77 0.38 0.12
CA ALA A 188 15.58 1.19 1.33
C ALA A 188 15.07 0.40 2.54
N LEU A 189 14.64 -0.87 2.38
CA LEU A 189 14.22 -1.71 3.51
C LEU A 189 15.37 -2.01 4.48
N GLU A 190 16.63 -1.92 4.02
CA GLU A 190 17.80 -2.17 4.84
C GLU A 190 18.97 -1.28 4.42
N VAL A 191 19.37 -0.37 5.30
CA VAL A 191 20.37 0.67 5.02
C VAL A 191 21.26 0.88 6.24
N ASP A 192 22.57 0.72 6.10
CA ASP A 192 23.55 1.01 7.17
C ASP A 192 23.17 0.38 8.53
N GLY A 193 22.73 -0.89 8.51
CA GLY A 193 22.26 -1.63 9.69
C GLY A 193 20.87 -1.25 10.21
N ILE A 194 20.20 -0.27 9.60
CA ILE A 194 18.83 0.11 9.90
C ILE A 194 17.89 -0.76 9.08
N ARG A 195 16.98 -1.46 9.75
CA ARG A 195 15.99 -2.34 9.13
C ARG A 195 14.60 -1.73 9.26
N LEU A 196 13.99 -1.38 8.14
CA LEU A 196 12.61 -0.91 8.12
C LEU A 196 11.65 -2.09 8.34
N ALA A 197 10.53 -1.81 9.02
CA ALA A 197 9.40 -2.72 9.08
C ALA A 197 8.77 -2.87 7.68
N SER A 198 8.63 -1.74 6.97
CA SER A 198 8.08 -1.70 5.62
C SER A 198 8.37 -0.39 4.89
N ALA A 199 8.29 -0.45 3.56
CA ALA A 199 8.30 0.71 2.68
C ALA A 199 7.04 0.66 1.81
N GLN A 200 6.26 1.75 1.80
CA GLN A 200 4.97 1.82 1.14
C GLN A 200 5.00 2.89 0.05
N VAL A 201 4.59 2.51 -1.16
CA VAL A 201 4.35 3.44 -2.27
C VAL A 201 2.84 3.69 -2.36
N VAL A 202 2.43 4.95 -2.25
CA VAL A 202 1.04 5.38 -2.38
C VAL A 202 0.92 6.30 -3.58
N GLN A 203 0.10 5.90 -4.56
CA GLN A 203 -0.23 6.72 -5.71
C GLN A 203 -1.70 7.14 -5.64
N HIS A 204 -1.96 8.44 -5.62
CA HIS A 204 -3.30 9.01 -5.64
C HIS A 204 -3.56 9.69 -6.98
N THR A 205 -4.67 9.33 -7.61
CA THR A 205 -5.06 9.86 -8.91
C THR A 205 -6.43 10.53 -8.85
N GLN A 206 -6.57 11.60 -9.64
CA GLN A 206 -7.85 12.20 -9.95
C GLN A 206 -8.00 12.26 -11.48
N PRO A 207 -9.13 11.80 -12.04
CA PRO A 207 -9.33 11.75 -13.47
C PRO A 207 -9.52 13.15 -14.08
N ALA A 208 -9.20 13.28 -15.37
CA ALA A 208 -9.53 14.44 -16.21
C ALA A 208 -10.35 13.94 -17.41
N PRO A 209 -11.54 14.49 -17.70
CA PRO A 209 -12.20 15.57 -16.98
C PRO A 209 -12.68 15.15 -15.59
N ALA A 210 -12.83 16.12 -14.69
CA ALA A 210 -13.33 15.83 -13.35
C ALA A 210 -14.78 15.31 -13.44
N PRO A 211 -15.17 14.23 -12.74
CA PRO A 211 -16.43 13.52 -13.02
C PRO A 211 -17.69 14.32 -12.69
N HIS A 212 -17.54 15.39 -11.91
CA HIS A 212 -18.63 16.28 -11.50
C HIS A 212 -18.90 17.42 -12.49
N LEU A 213 -18.10 17.53 -13.56
CA LEU A 213 -18.32 18.53 -14.58
C LEU A 213 -19.52 18.13 -15.44
N PRO A 214 -20.40 19.09 -15.80
CA PRO A 214 -21.47 18.83 -16.76
C PRO A 214 -20.89 18.31 -18.09
N ALA A 215 -21.56 17.33 -18.71
CA ALA A 215 -21.11 16.71 -19.95
C ALA A 215 -20.95 17.73 -21.11
N GLN A 216 -21.76 18.79 -21.10
CA GLN A 216 -21.71 19.90 -22.05
C GLN A 216 -20.59 20.91 -21.79
N SER A 217 -19.85 20.80 -20.67
CA SER A 217 -18.74 21.70 -20.40
C SER A 217 -17.64 21.57 -21.46
N LEU A 218 -16.94 22.68 -21.73
CA LEU A 218 -15.83 22.68 -22.70
C LEU A 218 -14.73 21.70 -22.25
N ALA A 219 -14.40 21.68 -20.96
CA ALA A 219 -13.42 20.75 -20.40
C ALA A 219 -13.81 19.28 -20.61
N ALA A 220 -15.09 18.91 -20.39
CA ALA A 220 -15.53 17.53 -20.59
C ALA A 220 -15.43 17.10 -22.07
N ARG A 221 -15.85 17.97 -22.99
CA ARG A 221 -15.80 17.69 -24.44
C ARG A 221 -14.38 17.67 -25.00
N SER A 222 -13.51 18.57 -24.54
CA SER A 222 -12.13 18.67 -25.04
C SER A 222 -11.23 17.58 -24.48
N TYR A 223 -11.34 17.26 -23.18
CA TYR A 223 -10.44 16.31 -22.52
C TYR A 223 -10.98 14.88 -22.48
N GLY A 224 -12.29 14.66 -22.64
CA GLY A 224 -12.90 13.33 -22.64
C GLY A 224 -12.27 12.36 -23.66
N PRO A 225 -12.13 12.74 -24.95
CA PRO A 225 -11.50 11.88 -25.96
C PRO A 225 -10.03 11.57 -25.64
N LEU A 226 -9.28 12.54 -25.11
CA LEU A 226 -7.88 12.35 -24.70
C LEU A 226 -7.76 11.40 -23.51
N GLN A 227 -8.70 11.45 -22.56
CA GLN A 227 -8.76 10.50 -21.46
C GLN A 227 -9.07 9.09 -21.96
N ALA A 228 -10.02 8.94 -22.87
CA ALA A 228 -10.38 7.64 -23.45
C ALA A 228 -9.20 6.99 -24.19
N GLN A 229 -8.34 7.79 -24.83
CA GLN A 229 -7.15 7.30 -25.54
C GLN A 229 -5.96 7.02 -24.62
N SER A 230 -5.67 7.93 -23.68
CA SER A 230 -4.44 7.88 -22.88
C SER A 230 -4.60 7.23 -21.50
N GLY A 231 -5.82 7.19 -20.96
CA GLY A 231 -6.10 6.79 -19.58
C GLY A 231 -5.38 7.63 -18.52
N SER A 232 -4.75 8.74 -18.90
CA SER A 232 -3.88 9.52 -18.02
C SER A 232 -4.73 10.39 -17.10
N PRO A 233 -4.50 10.33 -15.77
CA PRO A 233 -5.24 11.15 -14.83
C PRO A 233 -4.84 12.63 -14.94
N ALA A 234 -5.73 13.53 -14.50
CA ALA A 234 -5.45 14.97 -14.39
C ALA A 234 -4.32 15.23 -13.38
N LEU A 235 -4.39 14.50 -12.27
CA LEU A 235 -3.49 14.61 -11.15
C LEU A 235 -2.99 13.22 -10.78
N ARG A 236 -1.67 13.09 -10.61
CA ARG A 236 -1.03 11.89 -10.08
C ARG A 236 -0.02 12.31 -9.03
N LEU A 237 -0.34 12.05 -7.77
CA LEU A 237 0.54 12.27 -6.63
C LEU A 237 1.16 10.93 -6.22
N THR A 238 2.46 10.91 -5.92
CA THR A 238 3.16 9.71 -5.47
C THR A 238 3.89 10.02 -4.16
N TRP A 239 3.59 9.23 -3.13
CA TRP A 239 4.29 9.27 -1.84
C TRP A 239 5.00 7.95 -1.59
N VAL A 240 6.14 8.02 -0.92
CA VAL A 240 6.84 6.85 -0.39
C VAL A 240 6.95 7.02 1.13
N ALA A 241 6.27 6.15 1.87
CA ALA A 241 6.27 6.13 3.33
C ALA A 241 7.19 5.02 3.85
N LEU A 242 8.14 5.36 4.72
CA LEU A 242 9.13 4.46 5.29
C LEU A 242 8.80 4.23 6.76
N LYS A 243 8.42 3.00 7.14
CA LYS A 243 8.07 2.63 8.52
C LYS A 243 9.26 1.99 9.21
N LEU A 244 9.72 2.63 10.29
CA LEU A 244 10.73 2.11 11.20
C LEU A 244 10.05 1.61 12.48
N ASP A 245 10.33 0.35 12.82
CA ASP A 245 10.11 -0.20 14.15
C ASP A 245 11.49 -0.26 14.83
N PRO A 246 11.74 0.53 15.90
CA PRO A 246 13.03 0.56 16.58
C PRO A 246 13.47 -0.81 17.10
N GLU A 247 12.54 -1.72 17.41
CA GLU A 247 12.86 -3.06 17.91
C GLU A 247 13.49 -3.96 16.85
N LEU A 248 13.32 -3.64 15.55
CA LEU A 248 13.93 -4.40 14.46
C LEU A 248 15.42 -4.10 14.24
N CYS A 249 15.92 -2.98 14.76
CA CYS A 249 17.33 -2.60 14.65
C CYS A 249 17.83 -1.81 15.88
N PRO A 250 17.82 -2.41 17.08
CA PRO A 250 18.14 -1.72 18.33
C PRO A 250 19.57 -1.17 18.35
N GLU A 251 20.55 -1.93 17.84
CA GLU A 251 21.96 -1.49 17.76
C GLU A 251 22.12 -0.22 16.92
N ALA A 252 21.39 -0.12 15.80
CA ALA A 252 21.44 1.04 14.92
C ALA A 252 20.79 2.28 15.56
N VAL A 253 19.74 2.09 16.36
CA VAL A 253 19.08 3.16 17.12
C VAL A 253 19.99 3.63 18.27
N GLN A 254 20.58 2.70 19.01
CA GLN A 254 21.48 2.98 20.12
C GLN A 254 22.71 3.78 19.65
N ALA A 255 23.33 3.39 18.52
CA ALA A 255 24.45 4.11 17.91
C ALA A 255 24.13 5.57 17.53
N ARG A 256 22.83 5.94 17.46
CA ARG A 256 22.35 7.27 17.08
C ARG A 256 21.84 8.11 18.27
N GLY A 257 22.10 7.64 19.49
CA GLY A 257 21.72 8.33 20.72
C GLY A 257 20.51 7.74 21.42
N ASP A 258 20.09 6.53 21.02
CA ASP A 258 19.07 5.72 21.66
C ASP A 258 17.66 6.36 21.72
N GLY A 259 16.67 5.58 22.14
CA GLY A 259 15.28 6.02 22.32
C GLY A 259 14.67 6.69 21.08
N VAL A 260 13.76 7.63 21.33
CA VAL A 260 13.05 8.37 20.26
C VAL A 260 14.01 9.18 19.38
N PRO A 261 14.98 9.96 19.91
CA PRO A 261 15.91 10.71 19.06
C PRO A 261 16.80 9.82 18.19
N GLY A 262 17.21 8.64 18.70
CA GLY A 262 17.95 7.64 17.94
C GLY A 262 17.12 7.07 16.80
N ALA A 263 15.85 6.74 17.06
CA ALA A 263 14.92 6.24 16.05
C ALA A 263 14.62 7.29 14.97
N GLN A 264 14.39 8.55 15.35
CA GLN A 264 14.18 9.66 14.40
C GLN A 264 15.40 9.86 13.48
N LYS A 265 16.62 9.85 14.03
CA LYS A 265 17.85 9.95 13.23
C LYS A 265 18.08 8.73 12.34
N ALA A 266 17.74 7.53 12.81
CA ALA A 266 17.82 6.31 12.02
C ALA A 266 16.86 6.39 10.82
N LEU A 267 15.60 6.75 11.06
CA LEU A 267 14.60 6.90 10.00
C LEU A 267 14.99 8.00 9.00
N LEU A 268 15.46 9.16 9.47
CA LEU A 268 15.95 10.24 8.61
C LEU A 268 17.12 9.78 7.73
N ARG A 269 18.05 8.99 8.28
CA ARG A 269 19.19 8.45 7.51
C ARG A 269 18.73 7.62 6.31
N VAL A 270 17.72 6.77 6.49
CA VAL A 270 17.14 5.97 5.40
C VAL A 270 16.41 6.87 4.40
N ALA A 271 15.64 7.84 4.87
CA ALA A 271 14.91 8.79 4.03
C ALA A 271 15.84 9.63 3.15
N ASP A 272 16.92 10.17 3.71
CA ASP A 272 17.93 10.94 2.96
C ASP A 272 18.64 10.07 1.91
N GLN A 273 18.97 8.81 2.25
CA GLN A 273 19.59 7.91 1.28
C GLN A 273 18.64 7.58 0.12
N LEU A 274 17.37 7.29 0.41
CA LEU A 274 16.37 7.03 -0.62
C LEU A 274 16.14 8.28 -1.50
N SER A 275 16.02 9.46 -0.89
CA SER A 275 15.88 10.74 -1.62
C SER A 275 17.06 10.95 -2.57
N SER A 276 18.30 10.76 -2.10
CA SER A 276 19.52 10.88 -2.92
C SER A 276 19.55 9.87 -4.08
N ARG A 277 19.19 8.60 -3.83
CA ARG A 277 19.13 7.57 -4.89
C ARG A 277 18.04 7.85 -5.92
N LEU A 278 16.88 8.36 -5.48
CA LEU A 278 15.80 8.79 -6.38
C LEU A 278 16.21 9.99 -7.24
N ALA A 279 16.94 10.96 -6.65
CA ALA A 279 17.53 12.08 -7.39
C ALA A 279 18.51 11.59 -8.47
N GLY A 280 19.38 10.65 -8.15
CA GLY A 280 20.26 9.99 -9.12
C GLY A 280 19.52 9.24 -10.23
N ALA A 281 18.29 8.79 -9.97
CA ALA A 281 17.40 8.17 -10.95
C ALA A 281 16.51 9.18 -11.71
N GLY A 282 16.69 10.49 -11.48
CA GLY A 282 15.96 11.55 -12.18
C GLY A 282 14.57 11.85 -11.62
N PHE A 283 14.36 11.64 -10.32
CA PHE A 283 13.17 12.04 -9.58
C PHE A 283 13.49 13.13 -8.56
N LYS A 284 12.57 14.05 -8.34
CA LYS A 284 12.59 14.96 -7.20
C LYS A 284 11.88 14.26 -6.03
N ALA A 285 12.59 14.04 -4.93
CA ALA A 285 12.06 13.38 -3.74
C ALA A 285 12.22 14.30 -2.51
N THR A 286 11.12 14.94 -2.10
CA THR A 286 11.09 15.85 -0.94
C THR A 286 10.64 15.08 0.29
N ILE A 287 11.45 15.07 1.35
CA ILE A 287 11.03 14.56 2.66
C ILE A 287 10.07 15.60 3.26
N LEU A 288 8.87 15.17 3.65
CA LEU A 288 7.83 16.08 4.10
C LEU A 288 8.10 16.60 5.51
N ASP A 289 7.84 17.89 5.74
CA ASP A 289 7.71 18.43 7.09
C ASP A 289 6.38 18.00 7.76
N GLU A 290 6.15 18.41 9.01
CA GLU A 290 4.95 18.00 9.76
C GLU A 290 3.64 18.50 9.13
N ASN A 291 3.62 19.73 8.60
CA ASN A 291 2.44 20.31 7.98
C ASN A 291 2.20 19.69 6.59
N GLU A 292 3.25 19.52 5.79
CA GLU A 292 3.19 18.83 4.50
C GLU A 292 2.73 17.37 4.67
N LEU A 293 3.17 16.69 5.74
CA LEU A 293 2.69 15.35 6.10
C LEU A 293 1.19 15.34 6.37
N MET A 294 0.69 16.28 7.19
CA MET A 294 -0.76 16.41 7.44
C MET A 294 -1.53 16.69 6.15
N GLN A 295 -1.01 17.53 5.26
CA GLN A 295 -1.61 17.79 3.95
C GLN A 295 -1.63 16.55 3.04
N ALA A 296 -0.57 15.74 3.06
CA ALA A 296 -0.53 14.48 2.33
C ALA A 296 -1.56 13.46 2.86
N LEU A 297 -1.74 13.38 4.17
CA LEU A 297 -2.78 12.56 4.80
C LEU A 297 -4.19 13.07 4.45
N ALA A 298 -4.41 14.38 4.51
CA ALA A 298 -5.68 15.01 4.13
C ALA A 298 -6.01 14.77 2.65
N THR A 299 -5.03 14.93 1.76
CA THR A 299 -5.21 14.71 0.32
C THR A 299 -5.49 13.26 0.00
N SER A 300 -4.68 12.34 0.55
CA SER A 300 -4.85 10.91 0.30
C SER A 300 -6.17 10.36 0.86
N SER A 301 -6.65 10.86 2.01
CA SER A 301 -7.98 10.57 2.56
C SER A 301 -9.14 11.29 1.86
N CYS A 302 -8.84 12.15 0.87
CA CYS A 302 -9.82 12.93 0.11
C CYS A 302 -10.71 13.83 0.99
N LEU A 303 -10.15 14.46 2.03
CA LEU A 303 -10.91 15.38 2.88
C LEU A 303 -11.62 16.44 2.05
N ASN A 304 -12.85 16.79 2.45
CA ASN A 304 -13.55 17.87 1.78
C ASN A 304 -12.95 19.21 2.25
N PRO A 305 -12.36 20.03 1.35
CA PRO A 305 -11.71 21.27 1.76
C PRO A 305 -12.66 22.25 2.45
N ARG A 306 -13.94 22.28 2.04
CA ARG A 306 -14.96 23.14 2.66
C ARG A 306 -15.31 22.68 4.07
N ALA A 307 -15.51 21.37 4.24
CA ALA A 307 -15.74 20.80 5.57
C ALA A 307 -14.53 21.04 6.48
N ASN A 308 -13.32 20.85 5.95
CA ASN A 308 -12.09 21.07 6.70
C ASN A 308 -11.93 22.51 7.17
N ALA A 309 -12.21 23.50 6.31
CA ALA A 309 -12.17 24.92 6.67
C ALA A 309 -13.22 25.27 7.75
N GLN A 310 -14.41 24.67 7.71
CA GLN A 310 -15.44 24.86 8.73
C GLN A 310 -15.07 24.23 10.08
N HIS A 311 -14.35 23.10 10.07
CA HIS A 311 -13.90 22.43 11.28
C HIS A 311 -12.65 23.07 11.90
N GLY A 312 -11.90 23.86 11.14
CA GLY A 312 -10.79 24.67 11.65
C GLY A 312 -11.23 25.96 12.36
N GLN A 313 -12.52 26.29 12.39
CA GLN A 313 -13.04 27.46 13.08
C GLN A 313 -13.27 27.17 14.57
N GLU A 314 -12.79 28.07 15.43
CA GLU A 314 -12.92 27.98 16.88
C GLU A 314 -14.40 28.01 17.34
N GLY A 315 -14.72 27.23 18.37
CA GLY A 315 -16.03 27.26 19.05
C GLY A 315 -17.10 26.27 18.56
N ARG A 316 -16.82 25.46 17.53
CA ARG A 316 -17.74 24.39 17.12
C ARG A 316 -17.51 23.12 17.94
N ALA A 317 -18.60 22.50 18.41
CA ALA A 317 -18.51 21.21 19.08
C ALA A 317 -17.85 20.17 18.13
N PRO A 318 -16.88 19.37 18.62
CA PRO A 318 -16.22 18.37 17.80
C PRO A 318 -17.25 17.33 17.36
N GLN A 319 -17.55 17.32 16.05
CA GLN A 319 -18.40 16.32 15.43
C GLN A 319 -17.53 15.32 14.70
N ARG A 320 -17.84 14.03 14.89
CA ARG A 320 -17.14 12.94 14.24
C ARG A 320 -17.25 13.03 12.71
N ARG A 321 -16.11 12.97 12.03
CA ARG A 321 -15.99 13.13 10.56
C ARG A 321 -16.01 11.80 9.81
N THR A 322 -15.66 10.70 10.49
CA THR A 322 -15.55 9.36 9.89
C THR A 322 -16.66 8.41 10.30
N VAL A 323 -17.11 7.56 9.39
CA VAL A 323 -18.10 6.49 9.68
C VAL A 323 -17.73 5.21 8.94
N GLU A 324 -17.60 4.10 9.67
CA GLU A 324 -17.39 2.76 9.08
C GLU A 324 -18.73 2.01 8.88
N ALA A 325 -19.05 1.73 7.62
CA ALA A 325 -20.11 0.83 7.19
C ALA A 325 -19.54 -0.53 6.74
N VAL A 326 -20.40 -1.50 6.45
CA VAL A 326 -19.97 -2.86 6.09
C VAL A 326 -19.15 -2.86 4.80
N LYS A 327 -19.50 -2.03 3.81
CA LYS A 327 -18.86 -2.03 2.50
C LYS A 327 -18.08 -0.74 2.22
N SER A 328 -18.34 0.31 2.99
CA SER A 328 -17.77 1.63 2.78
C SER A 328 -17.26 2.26 4.07
N TRP A 329 -16.30 3.16 3.91
CA TRP A 329 -15.87 4.12 4.93
C TRP A 329 -16.21 5.50 4.41
N ARG A 330 -16.82 6.35 5.23
CA ARG A 330 -17.16 7.72 4.86
C ARG A 330 -16.29 8.69 5.64
N VAL A 331 -15.76 9.70 4.96
CA VAL A 331 -15.12 10.87 5.58
C VAL A 331 -15.82 12.11 5.06
N ASP A 332 -16.36 12.94 5.94
CA ASP A 332 -17.21 14.07 5.57
C ASP A 332 -18.36 13.62 4.62
N ASP A 333 -18.40 14.15 3.39
CA ASP A 333 -19.34 13.80 2.32
C ASP A 333 -18.76 12.81 1.28
N ARG A 334 -17.59 12.21 1.54
CA ARG A 334 -16.89 11.31 0.63
C ARG A 334 -17.04 9.86 1.04
N TYR A 335 -17.45 9.02 0.10
CA TYR A 335 -17.64 7.59 0.30
C TYR A 335 -16.46 6.83 -0.29
N HIS A 336 -15.88 5.95 0.50
CA HIS A 336 -14.71 5.17 0.13
C HIS A 336 -15.02 3.69 0.20
N THR A 337 -14.47 2.93 -0.73
CA THR A 337 -14.41 1.46 -0.66
C THR A 337 -12.98 1.04 -0.93
N THR A 338 -12.45 0.14 -0.10
CA THR A 338 -11.10 -0.42 -0.25
C THR A 338 -11.15 -1.89 -0.64
N TYR A 339 -10.27 -2.25 -1.57
CA TYR A 339 -9.99 -3.60 -2.04
C TYR A 339 -8.56 -3.99 -1.69
N TRP A 340 -8.36 -5.26 -1.35
CA TRP A 340 -7.06 -5.90 -1.27
C TRP A 340 -6.75 -6.65 -2.58
N VAL A 341 -5.51 -6.56 -3.04
CA VAL A 341 -5.00 -7.31 -4.18
C VAL A 341 -4.67 -8.74 -3.72
N SER A 342 -5.63 -9.65 -3.89
CA SER A 342 -5.52 -11.05 -3.47
C SER A 342 -4.66 -11.89 -4.41
N ARG A 343 -4.53 -11.48 -5.67
CA ARG A 343 -3.71 -12.15 -6.67
C ARG A 343 -3.05 -11.12 -7.58
N TRP A 344 -1.73 -11.17 -7.66
CA TRP A 344 -0.97 -10.37 -8.62
C TRP A 344 -0.88 -11.08 -9.97
N PRO A 345 -0.93 -10.35 -11.09
CA PRO A 345 -0.56 -10.91 -12.38
C PRO A 345 0.94 -11.22 -12.43
N GLN A 346 1.39 -11.91 -13.47
CA GLN A 346 2.82 -12.00 -13.76
C GLN A 346 3.34 -10.60 -14.07
N LEU A 347 4.37 -10.17 -13.34
CA LEU A 347 4.97 -8.84 -13.47
C LEU A 347 6.34 -8.94 -14.16
N GLY A 348 6.64 -8.00 -15.06
CA GLY A 348 7.93 -7.93 -15.74
C GLY A 348 7.93 -8.56 -17.13
N ASN A 349 9.09 -9.04 -17.60
CA ASN A 349 9.29 -9.40 -19.00
C ASN A 349 8.44 -10.62 -19.40
N GLY A 350 7.48 -10.45 -20.31
CA GLY A 350 6.47 -11.48 -20.65
C GLY A 350 5.17 -11.44 -19.84
N GLY A 351 5.03 -10.48 -18.92
CA GLY A 351 3.82 -10.21 -18.13
C GLY A 351 3.34 -8.76 -18.25
N VAL A 352 2.46 -8.33 -17.34
CA VAL A 352 1.96 -6.94 -17.29
C VAL A 352 2.99 -6.07 -16.58
N ALA A 353 3.35 -4.92 -17.17
CA ALA A 353 4.19 -3.95 -16.48
C ALA A 353 3.41 -3.37 -15.30
N LEU A 354 3.99 -3.37 -14.09
CA LEU A 354 3.29 -2.88 -12.91
C LEU A 354 2.76 -1.44 -13.06
N PRO A 355 3.50 -0.47 -13.64
CA PRO A 355 2.98 0.88 -13.85
C PRO A 355 1.78 0.93 -14.80
N GLU A 356 1.72 0.02 -15.76
CA GLU A 356 0.56 -0.16 -16.64
C GLU A 356 -0.64 -0.71 -15.85
N LEU A 357 -0.42 -1.73 -15.01
CA LEU A 357 -1.44 -2.25 -14.11
C LEU A 357 -1.99 -1.14 -13.20
N VAL A 358 -1.10 -0.37 -12.54
CA VAL A 358 -1.49 0.74 -11.68
C VAL A 358 -2.28 1.79 -12.46
N THR A 359 -1.83 2.17 -13.66
CA THR A 359 -2.54 3.13 -14.52
C THR A 359 -3.93 2.62 -14.87
N ARG A 360 -4.08 1.37 -15.32
CA ARG A 360 -5.39 0.77 -15.64
C ARG A 360 -6.33 0.71 -14.43
N LEU A 361 -5.81 0.45 -13.24
CA LEU A 361 -6.61 0.35 -12.02
C LEU A 361 -6.97 1.71 -11.42
N THR A 362 -6.28 2.78 -11.82
CA THR A 362 -6.44 4.14 -11.29
C THR A 362 -7.03 5.13 -12.30
N SER A 363 -7.39 4.67 -13.51
CA SER A 363 -8.00 5.47 -14.59
C SER A 363 -9.53 5.49 -14.54
N LEU A 364 -10.13 5.22 -13.37
CA LEU A 364 -11.58 5.19 -13.19
C LEU A 364 -12.17 6.61 -13.19
N PRO A 365 -13.35 6.84 -13.79
CA PRO A 365 -14.00 8.15 -13.84
C PRO A 365 -14.72 8.46 -12.50
N VAL A 366 -13.96 8.52 -11.42
CA VAL A 366 -14.45 8.70 -10.05
C VAL A 366 -13.66 9.80 -9.34
N LEU A 367 -14.17 10.36 -8.24
CA LEU A 367 -13.54 11.51 -7.58
C LEU A 367 -12.04 11.30 -7.33
N ALA A 368 -11.65 10.15 -6.80
CA ALA A 368 -10.25 9.76 -6.74
C ALA A 368 -10.07 8.24 -6.65
N THR A 369 -8.92 7.76 -7.12
CA THR A 369 -8.46 6.40 -6.86
C THR A 369 -7.08 6.44 -6.20
N THR A 370 -6.91 5.70 -5.11
CA THR A 370 -5.63 5.56 -4.42
C THR A 370 -5.16 4.11 -4.53
N PHE A 371 -4.00 3.91 -5.14
CA PHE A 371 -3.30 2.63 -5.15
C PHE A 371 -2.18 2.66 -4.12
N SER A 372 -2.11 1.65 -3.27
CA SER A 372 -1.09 1.52 -2.21
C SER A 372 -0.40 0.18 -2.33
N MET A 373 0.91 0.18 -2.25
CA MET A 373 1.73 -1.02 -2.33
C MET A 373 2.78 -1.00 -1.25
N THR A 374 2.75 -1.98 -0.37
CA THR A 374 3.67 -2.11 0.76
C THR A 374 4.64 -3.26 0.50
N LEU A 375 5.92 -2.94 0.63
CA LEU A 375 7.04 -3.89 0.59
C LEU A 375 7.52 -4.12 2.02
N SER A 376 7.80 -5.37 2.37
CA SER A 376 8.45 -5.74 3.64
C SER A 376 9.39 -6.92 3.46
N LYS A 377 10.36 -7.09 4.35
CA LYS A 377 11.31 -8.21 4.29
C LYS A 377 10.62 -9.50 4.72
N ALA A 378 10.64 -10.53 3.88
CA ALA A 378 10.04 -11.85 4.14
C ALA A 378 11.08 -12.87 4.64
N GLY A 379 11.91 -12.47 5.62
CA GLY A 379 13.06 -13.28 6.07
C GLY A 379 14.00 -13.64 4.90
N ASN A 380 14.45 -14.90 4.84
CA ASN A 380 15.29 -15.40 3.73
C ASN A 380 14.52 -15.60 2.41
N ARG A 381 13.19 -15.39 2.39
CA ARG A 381 12.33 -15.63 1.22
C ARG A 381 12.21 -14.41 0.29
N GLY A 382 13.06 -13.39 0.49
CA GLY A 382 13.06 -12.16 -0.29
C GLY A 382 12.11 -11.10 0.27
N VAL A 383 11.24 -10.57 -0.58
CA VAL A 383 10.38 -9.41 -0.26
C VAL A 383 8.91 -9.81 -0.40
N SER A 384 8.13 -9.47 0.62
CA SER A 384 6.68 -9.57 0.60
C SER A 384 6.08 -8.33 -0.04
N LEU A 385 5.01 -8.52 -0.81
CA LEU A 385 4.30 -7.46 -1.51
C LEU A 385 2.80 -7.51 -1.17
N THR A 386 2.29 -6.44 -0.60
CA THR A 386 0.85 -6.26 -0.32
C THR A 386 0.32 -5.08 -1.10
N GLY A 387 -0.84 -5.23 -1.75
CA GLY A 387 -1.46 -4.17 -2.56
C GLY A 387 -2.88 -3.85 -2.09
N HIS A 388 -3.23 -2.57 -2.07
CA HIS A 388 -4.56 -2.08 -1.76
C HIS A 388 -5.00 -1.03 -2.79
N ILE A 389 -6.30 -0.98 -3.04
CA ILE A 389 -6.91 0.00 -3.94
C ILE A 389 -8.12 0.60 -3.24
N ARG A 390 -8.10 1.91 -3.02
CA ARG A 390 -9.24 2.65 -2.49
C ARG A 390 -9.85 3.49 -3.60
N VAL A 391 -11.14 3.32 -3.80
CA VAL A 391 -11.97 4.15 -4.68
C VAL A 391 -12.73 5.13 -3.81
N THR A 392 -12.72 6.41 -4.17
CA THR A 392 -13.46 7.47 -3.49
C THR A 392 -14.49 8.07 -4.42
N ALA A 393 -15.76 8.06 -4.02
CA ALA A 393 -16.91 8.59 -4.73
C ALA A 393 -17.65 9.65 -3.89
N ARG A 394 -18.60 10.36 -4.49
CA ARG A 394 -19.45 11.34 -3.79
C ARG A 394 -20.72 10.73 -3.20
N GLY A 395 -21.07 9.51 -3.62
CA GLY A 395 -22.24 8.79 -3.11
C GLY A 395 -22.07 7.28 -3.19
N ASP A 396 -22.90 6.56 -2.43
CA ASP A 396 -22.85 5.10 -2.30
C ASP A 396 -23.24 4.37 -3.61
N SER A 397 -24.19 4.94 -4.38
CA SER A 397 -24.61 4.38 -5.68
C SER A 397 -23.49 4.43 -6.72
N GLU A 398 -22.83 5.58 -6.85
CA GLU A 398 -21.65 5.80 -7.68
C GLU A 398 -20.53 4.84 -7.28
N LEU A 399 -20.26 4.71 -5.97
CA LEU A 399 -19.25 3.81 -5.44
C LEU A 399 -19.51 2.35 -5.84
N GLY A 400 -20.77 1.91 -5.80
CA GLY A 400 -21.17 0.57 -6.23
C GLY A 400 -20.98 0.34 -7.73
N GLN A 401 -21.25 1.33 -8.58
CA GLN A 401 -21.02 1.25 -10.03
C GLN A 401 -19.53 1.18 -10.36
N VAL A 402 -18.75 2.13 -9.85
CA VAL A 402 -17.30 2.21 -10.10
C VAL A 402 -16.58 1.00 -9.52
N GLY A 403 -17.06 0.45 -8.40
CA GLY A 403 -16.54 -0.81 -7.85
C GLY A 403 -16.63 -1.97 -8.84
N ARG A 404 -17.74 -2.10 -9.57
CA ARG A 404 -17.88 -3.15 -10.61
C ARG A 404 -16.95 -2.90 -11.80
N GLU A 405 -16.72 -1.64 -12.17
CA GLU A 405 -15.78 -1.28 -13.23
C GLU A 405 -14.33 -1.61 -12.83
N LEU A 406 -13.94 -1.32 -11.59
CA LEU A 406 -12.65 -1.71 -11.04
C LEU A 406 -12.47 -3.24 -11.04
N GLU A 407 -13.46 -4.00 -10.59
CA GLU A 407 -13.41 -5.47 -10.59
C GLU A 407 -13.28 -6.04 -12.02
N ARG A 408 -13.96 -5.44 -13.00
CA ARG A 408 -13.83 -5.78 -14.42
C ARG A 408 -12.42 -5.46 -14.95
N ALA A 409 -11.90 -4.27 -14.67
CA ALA A 409 -10.57 -3.84 -15.09
C ALA A 409 -9.47 -4.74 -14.50
N ALA A 410 -9.59 -5.08 -13.21
CA ALA A 410 -8.66 -6.01 -12.54
C ALA A 410 -8.73 -7.41 -13.16
N SER A 411 -9.94 -7.93 -13.40
CA SER A 411 -10.13 -9.23 -14.04
C SER A 411 -9.50 -9.28 -15.43
N ALA A 412 -9.67 -8.23 -16.24
CA ALA A 412 -9.04 -8.10 -17.55
C ALA A 412 -7.49 -8.08 -17.47
N ALA A 413 -6.94 -7.52 -16.40
CA ALA A 413 -5.50 -7.52 -16.13
C ALA A 413 -5.02 -8.78 -15.37
N LYS A 414 -5.87 -9.79 -15.18
CA LYS A 414 -5.60 -11.02 -14.41
C LYS A 414 -5.22 -10.76 -12.93
N ALA A 415 -5.57 -9.59 -12.40
CA ALA A 415 -5.41 -9.24 -10.99
C ALA A 415 -6.67 -9.67 -10.21
N GLY A 416 -6.47 -10.30 -9.05
CA GLY A 416 -7.55 -10.63 -8.12
C GLY A 416 -7.77 -9.50 -7.12
N LEU A 417 -9.00 -9.00 -7.02
CA LEU A 417 -9.40 -8.03 -6.01
C LEU A 417 -10.43 -8.63 -5.06
N VAL A 418 -10.31 -8.29 -3.77
CA VAL A 418 -11.29 -8.64 -2.74
C VAL A 418 -11.66 -7.38 -1.98
N ARG A 419 -12.94 -7.00 -1.99
CA ARG A 419 -13.42 -5.88 -1.19
C ARG A 419 -13.28 -6.21 0.30
N LEU A 420 -12.78 -5.25 1.06
CA LEU A 420 -12.54 -5.37 2.50
C LEU A 420 -13.82 -5.17 3.31
N ASP A 421 -14.84 -6.01 3.07
CA ASP A 421 -16.12 -5.92 3.78
C ASP A 421 -15.91 -6.08 5.30
N ARG A 422 -16.40 -5.11 6.08
CA ARG A 422 -16.23 -4.95 7.54
C ARG A 422 -14.80 -4.64 7.97
N GLU A 423 -13.94 -4.27 7.03
CA GLU A 423 -12.54 -3.94 7.24
C GLU A 423 -12.18 -2.66 6.45
N GLN A 424 -13.14 -1.73 6.34
CA GLN A 424 -12.97 -0.55 5.51
C GLN A 424 -12.06 0.49 6.15
N VAL A 425 -12.09 0.63 7.48
CA VAL A 425 -11.09 1.44 8.21
C VAL A 425 -9.69 0.80 8.12
N PRO A 426 -9.53 -0.52 8.35
CA PRO A 426 -8.30 -1.27 8.01
C PRO A 426 -7.81 -1.16 6.56
N GLY A 427 -8.73 -1.01 5.61
CA GLY A 427 -8.35 -0.72 4.22
C GLY A 427 -7.92 0.73 4.05
N ALA A 428 -8.64 1.65 4.66
CA ALA A 428 -8.42 3.08 4.52
C ALA A 428 -7.03 3.49 4.99
N LEU A 429 -6.62 3.17 6.23
CA LEU A 429 -5.29 3.58 6.68
C LEU A 429 -4.17 2.83 5.93
N ALA A 430 -4.41 1.59 5.46
CA ALA A 430 -3.46 0.87 4.59
C ALA A 430 -3.28 1.52 3.20
N THR A 431 -4.11 2.50 2.84
CA THR A 431 -3.99 3.32 1.63
C THR A 431 -3.57 4.76 1.90
N LEU A 432 -3.39 5.14 3.16
CA LEU A 432 -2.73 6.39 3.54
C LEU A 432 -1.20 6.17 3.56
N PRO A 433 -0.38 7.22 3.36
CA PRO A 433 1.08 7.14 3.44
C PRO A 433 1.56 7.01 4.91
N LEU A 434 1.26 5.86 5.53
CA LEU A 434 1.59 5.53 6.93
C LEU A 434 2.64 4.43 7.06
N GLY A 435 3.10 3.90 5.93
CA GLY A 435 4.13 2.87 5.86
C GLY A 435 3.59 1.44 5.75
N GLY A 436 2.27 1.23 5.70
CA GLY A 436 1.65 -0.09 5.57
C GLY A 436 0.81 -0.49 6.79
N THR A 437 0.23 -1.69 6.76
CA THR A 437 -0.77 -2.19 7.73
C THR A 437 -0.32 -2.11 9.21
N TYR A 438 -1.32 -2.08 10.08
CA TYR A 438 -1.33 -1.85 11.53
C TYR A 438 -1.91 -3.07 12.24
#